data_AF-U1ZE63-F1
#
_entry.id   AF-U1ZE63-F1
#
_cell.length_a   1.000
_cell.length_b   1.000
_cell.length_c   1.000
_cell.angle_alpha   90.00
_cell.angle_beta   90.00
_cell.angle_gamma   90.00
#
_symmetry.space_group_name_H-M   'P 1'
#
loop_
_entity.id
_entity.type
_entity.pdbx_description
1 polymer ?
#
loop_
_entity_poly.entity_id
_entity_poly.type
_entity_poly.pdbx_seq_one_letter_code
_entity_poly.pdbx_strand_id
1 'polypeptide(L)'
;MPIRYILKQLLMPPGVLLLLIVLAWWWRRRFPRLAGACFVAGVGGLWLMSLPLVVEWGARQLEREPALSAVQWPALAQRADAIVILG
;
A
#
# COMPACT_ATOMS: atom_id res chain seq x y z
N MET A 1 -14.68 0.97 -19.33
CA MET A 1 -14.97 0.46 -17.98
C MET A 1 -13.80 -0.24 -17.26
N PRO A 2 -12.84 -0.96 -17.90
CA PRO A 2 -11.70 -1.57 -17.17
C PRO A 2 -10.51 -0.62 -16.93
N ILE A 3 -10.34 0.40 -17.76
CA ILE A 3 -9.21 1.35 -17.70
C ILE A 3 -9.08 2.05 -16.33
N ARG A 4 -10.20 2.37 -15.66
CA ARG A 4 -10.18 3.00 -14.33
C ARG A 4 -9.50 2.11 -13.27
N TYR A 5 -9.68 0.79 -13.39
CA TYR A 5 -9.13 -0.16 -12.44
C TYR A 5 -7.65 -0.39 -12.69
N ILE A 6 -7.25 -0.45 -13.97
CA ILE A 6 -5.84 -0.51 -14.36
C ILE A 6 -5.11 0.75 -13.87
N LEU A 7 -5.67 1.94 -14.07
CA LEU A 7 -5.09 3.18 -13.56
C LEU A 7 -5.00 3.18 -12.03
N LYS A 8 -6.05 2.75 -11.32
CA LYS A 8 -6.02 2.64 -9.86
C LYS A 8 -4.94 1.66 -9.38
N GLN A 9 -4.86 0.49 -10.00
CA GLN A 9 -3.87 -0.53 -9.63
C GLN A 9 -2.44 -0.08 -9.94
N LEU A 10 -2.27 0.66 -11.04
CA LEU A 10 -0.99 1.24 -11.41
C LEU A 10 -0.57 2.40 -10.48
N LEU A 11 -1.54 3.15 -9.95
CA LEU A 11 -1.28 4.26 -9.03
C LEU A 11 -1.16 3.82 -7.57
N MET A 12 -1.71 2.66 -7.21
CA MET A 12 -1.56 2.08 -5.88
C MET A 12 -0.15 1.51 -5.66
N PRO A 13 0.35 1.43 -4.41
CA PRO A 13 1.55 0.64 -4.11
C PRO A 13 1.27 -0.83 -4.47
N PRO A 14 2.13 -1.59 -5.17
CA PRO A 14 3.50 -1.32 -5.65
C PRO A 14 3.61 -0.77 -7.09
N GLY A 15 2.50 -0.54 -7.80
CA GLY A 15 2.48 -0.13 -9.21
C GLY A 15 3.21 1.18 -9.49
N VAL A 16 3.03 2.19 -8.63
CA VAL A 16 3.69 3.50 -8.78
C VAL A 16 5.21 3.41 -8.63
N LEU A 17 5.69 2.50 -7.77
CA LEU A 17 7.11 2.26 -7.54
C LEU A 17 7.75 1.58 -8.74
N LEU A 18 7.04 0.63 -9.36
CA LEU A 18 7.47 0.00 -10.61
C LEU A 18 7.55 1.02 -11.75
N LEU A 19 6.57 1.92 -11.86
CA LEU A 19 6.60 3.03 -12.81
C LEU A 19 7.82 3.93 -12.60
N LEU A 20 8.17 4.27 -11.35
CA LEU A 20 9.36 5.07 -11.04
C LEU A 20 10.65 4.40 -11.54
N ILE A 21 10.76 3.08 -11.41
CA ILE A 21 11.92 2.31 -11.91
C ILE A 21 11.98 2.34 -13.45
N VAL A 22 10.84 2.14 -14.12
CA VAL A 22 10.76 2.23 -15.58
C VAL A 22 11.12 3.64 -16.06
N LEU A 23 10.63 4.67 -15.37
CA LEU A 23 10.92 6.06 -15.69
C LEU A 23 12.41 6.39 -15.47
N ALA A 24 13.00 5.87 -14.40
CA ALA A 24 14.43 5.98 -14.14
C ALA A 24 15.27 5.37 -15.26
N TRP A 25 14.88 4.19 -15.75
CA TRP A 25 15.55 3.53 -16.86
C TRP A 25 15.49 4.37 -18.14
N TRP A 26 14.31 4.91 -18.46
CA TRP A 26 14.12 5.73 -19.66
C TRP A 26 14.91 7.05 -19.57
N TRP A 27 14.95 7.68 -18.40
CA TRP A 27 15.62 8.97 -18.22
C TRP A 27 17.13 8.90 -18.06
N ARG A 28 17.71 7.70 -17.90
CA ARG A 28 19.14 7.46 -17.65
C ARG A 28 20.07 8.21 -18.62
N ARG A 29 19.69 8.35 -19.89
CA ARG A 29 20.53 9.01 -20.92
C ARG A 29 20.43 10.53 -20.96
N ARG A 30 19.31 11.14 -20.53
CA ARG A 30 19.13 12.60 -20.55
C ARG A 30 19.40 13.27 -19.19
N PHE A 31 19.05 12.61 -18.09
CA PHE A 31 19.22 13.18 -16.74
C PHE A 31 19.65 12.10 -15.74
N PRO A 32 20.96 11.74 -15.71
CA PRO A 32 21.45 10.60 -14.94
C PRO A 32 21.24 10.76 -13.41
N ARG A 33 21.28 11.99 -12.88
CA ARG A 33 21.03 12.26 -11.45
C ARG A 33 19.58 11.99 -11.04
N LEU A 34 18.62 12.46 -11.84
CA LEU A 34 17.19 12.22 -11.59
C LEU A 34 16.85 10.74 -11.78
N ALA A 35 17.42 10.09 -12.79
CA ALA A 35 17.31 8.65 -12.99
C ALA A 35 17.80 7.87 -11.76
N GLY A 36 18.98 8.23 -11.22
CA GLY A 36 19.50 7.62 -9.99
C GLY A 36 18.54 7.79 -8.80
N ALA A 37 18.03 9.01 -8.59
CA ALA A 37 17.07 9.27 -7.50
C ALA A 37 15.77 8.47 -7.66
N CYS A 38 15.17 8.45 -8.86
CA CYS A 38 13.95 7.68 -9.12
C CYS A 38 14.17 6.17 -8.99
N PHE A 39 15.35 5.67 -9.39
CA PHE A 39 15.69 4.26 -9.26
C PHE A 39 15.83 3.86 -7.79
N VAL A 40 16.59 4.64 -6.99
CA VAL A 40 16.77 4.39 -5.56
C VAL A 40 15.43 4.52 -4.82
N ALA A 41 14.61 5.51 -5.15
CA ALA A 41 13.28 5.67 -4.54
C ALA A 41 12.34 4.50 -4.91
N GLY A 42 12.34 4.06 -6.18
CA GLY A 42 11.51 2.94 -6.63
C GLY A 42 11.92 1.61 -5.98
N VAL A 43 13.22 1.28 -6.03
CA VAL A 43 13.75 0.03 -5.43
C VAL A 43 13.65 0.07 -3.91
N GLY A 44 14.05 1.18 -3.29
CA GLY A 44 13.96 1.38 -1.85
C GLY A 44 12.51 1.34 -1.35
N GLY A 45 11.58 1.93 -2.09
CA GLY A 45 10.15 1.85 -1.78
C GLY A 45 9.61 0.43 -1.87
N LEU A 46 10.00 -0.35 -2.89
CA LEU A 46 9.59 -1.76 -3.00
C LEU A 46 10.15 -2.59 -1.85
N TRP A 47 11.40 -2.32 -1.47
CA TRP A 47 12.03 -3.00 -0.35
C TRP A 47 11.32 -2.66 0.97
N LEU A 48 11.01 -1.38 1.20
CA LEU A 48 10.23 -0.95 2.37
C LEU A 48 8.83 -1.58 2.40
N MET A 49 8.14 -1.68 1.26
CA MET A 49 6.83 -2.37 1.18
C MET A 49 6.92 -3.87 1.50
N SER A 50 8.11 -4.47 1.46
CA SER A 50 8.32 -5.86 1.86
C SER A 50 8.51 -6.02 3.38
N LEU A 51 8.63 -4.91 4.14
CA LEU A 51 8.75 -4.95 5.59
C LEU A 51 7.36 -4.98 6.25
N PRO A 52 7.09 -5.93 7.17
CA PRO A 52 5.83 -6.02 7.90
C PRO A 52 5.47 -4.73 8.63
N LEU A 53 6.47 -4.05 9.20
CA LEU A 53 6.28 -2.77 9.91
C LEU A 53 5.64 -1.70 9.02
N VAL A 54 6.08 -1.62 7.75
CA VAL A 54 5.59 -0.61 6.81
C VAL A 54 4.17 -0.95 6.34
N VAL A 55 3.89 -2.23 6.13
CA VAL A 55 2.54 -2.72 5.81
C VAL A 55 1.58 -2.45 6.97
N GLU A 56 1.99 -2.74 8.21
CA GLU A 56 1.19 -2.48 9.40
C GLU A 56 0.91 -0.98 9.57
N TRP A 57 1.93 -0.14 9.39
CA TRP A 57 1.74 1.32 9.39
C TRP A 57 0.75 1.77 8.31
N GLY A 58 0.86 1.22 7.10
CA GLY A 58 -0.10 1.51 6.02
C GLY A 58 -1.52 1.06 6.36
N ALA A 59 -1.68 -0.11 6.98
CA ALA A 59 -2.96 -0.66 7.42
C ALA A 59 -3.60 0.22 8.49
N ARG A 60 -2.84 0.63 9.51
CA ARG A 60 -3.32 1.55 10.57
C ARG A 60 -3.82 2.88 10.03
N GLN A 61 -3.21 3.39 8.95
CA GLN A 61 -3.68 4.60 8.28
C GLN A 61 -4.97 4.39 7.48
N LEU A 62 -5.26 3.14 7.09
CA LEU A 62 -6.46 2.76 6.34
C LEU A 62 -7.63 2.40 7.27
N GLU A 63 -7.33 1.91 8.47
CA GLU A 63 -8.28 1.64 9.55
C GLU A 63 -8.94 2.95 10.00
N ARG A 64 -10.18 3.16 9.56
CA ARG A 64 -11.02 4.28 10.01
C ARG A 64 -11.80 3.96 11.27
N GLU A 65 -12.03 2.68 11.52
CA GLU A 65 -12.81 2.19 12.64
C GLU A 65 -11.86 1.71 13.73
N PRO A 66 -12.02 2.19 14.98
CA PRO A 66 -11.18 1.75 16.08
C PRO A 66 -11.43 0.28 16.38
N ALA A 67 -10.38 -0.43 16.78
CA ALA A 67 -10.49 -1.80 17.22
C ALA A 67 -11.50 -1.93 18.38
N LEU A 68 -12.36 -2.96 18.31
CA LEU A 68 -13.35 -3.27 19.33
C LEU A 68 -12.70 -3.52 20.69
N SER A 69 -13.11 -2.75 21.71
CA SER A 69 -12.57 -2.91 23.05
C SER A 69 -13.08 -4.20 23.69
N ALA A 70 -12.25 -4.85 24.51
CA ALA A 70 -12.59 -6.10 25.20
C ALA A 70 -13.87 -5.99 26.05
N VAL A 71 -14.16 -4.79 26.58
CA VAL A 71 -15.36 -4.47 27.36
C VAL A 71 -16.64 -4.57 26.52
N GLN A 72 -16.54 -4.36 25.20
CA GLN A 72 -17.68 -4.38 24.28
C GLN A 72 -18.00 -5.79 23.75
N TRP A 73 -17.14 -6.77 23.98
CA TRP A 73 -17.28 -8.14 23.47
C TRP A 73 -18.55 -8.86 23.96
N PRO A 74 -18.95 -8.80 25.24
CA PRO A 74 -20.14 -9.51 25.71
C PRO A 74 -21.43 -9.05 25.02
N ALA A 75 -21.51 -7.75 24.70
CA ALA A 75 -22.64 -7.17 24.00
C ALA A 75 -22.52 -7.27 22.47
N LEU A 76 -21.41 -7.80 21.92
CA LEU A 76 -21.21 -7.94 20.47
C LEU A 76 -22.26 -8.86 19.83
N ALA A 77 -22.63 -9.94 20.52
CA ALA A 77 -23.64 -10.90 20.06
C ALA A 77 -25.04 -10.28 19.87
N GLN A 78 -25.30 -9.11 20.46
CA GLN A 78 -26.59 -8.40 20.33
C GLN A 78 -26.61 -7.39 19.17
N ARG A 79 -25.45 -7.05 18.58
CA ARG A 79 -25.29 -5.99 17.57
C ARG A 79 -24.63 -6.46 16.27
N ALA A 80 -23.95 -7.60 16.27
CA ALA A 80 -23.34 -8.15 15.07
C ALA A 80 -24.32 -9.12 14.39
N ASP A 81 -24.71 -8.82 13.16
CA ASP A 81 -25.50 -9.74 12.32
C ASP A 81 -24.66 -10.91 11.81
N ALA A 82 -23.35 -10.71 11.66
CA ALA A 82 -22.39 -11.74 11.28
C ALA A 82 -21.00 -11.45 11.87
N ILE A 83 -20.27 -12.51 12.23
CA ILE A 83 -18.88 -12.44 12.69
C ILE A 83 -18.03 -13.23 11.71
N VAL A 84 -17.05 -12.58 11.07
CA VAL A 84 -16.11 -13.22 10.14
C VAL A 84 -14.73 -13.33 10.81
N ILE A 85 -14.24 -14.55 10.95
CA ILE A 85 -12.91 -14.83 11.52
C ILE A 85 -11.94 -14.97 10.33
N LEU A 86 -11.01 -14.03 10.20
CA LEU A 86 -9.93 -14.07 9.21
C LEU A 86 -8.72 -14.79 9.83
N GLY A 87 -8.29 -15.87 9.19
CA GLY A 87 -7.12 -16.68 9.60
C GLY A 87 -5.82 -16.21 8.96
#